data_AF-A0ABD5SWB1-F1
#
_entry.id   AF-A0ABD5SWB1-F1
#
_cell.length_a   1.000
_cell.length_b   1.000
_cell.length_c   1.000
_cell.angle_alpha   90.00
_cell.angle_beta   90.00
_cell.angle_gamma   90.00
#
_symmetry.space_group_name_H-M   'P 1'
#
loop_
_entity.id
_entity.type
_entity.pdbx_description
1 polymer ?
#
loop_
_entity_poly.entity_id
_entity_poly.type
_entity_poly.pdbx_seq_one_letter_code
_entity_poly.pdbx_strand_id
1 'polypeptide(L)'
;AYIARALASEADLLALDEPTAGVDAESRDAFYQLLESLNESGIAIILIEHDIGVVTDRASRIACINTELYHHGDTESFVESDALTEAYGATGQVVHHHH
;
A
#
# COMPACT_ATOMS: atom_id res chain seq x y z
N ALA A 1 6.79 -9.18 15.13
CA ALA A 1 5.92 -9.65 16.24
C ALA A 1 4.43 -9.41 15.96
N TYR A 2 4.03 -8.24 15.45
CA TYR A 2 2.62 -7.89 15.26
C TYR A 2 1.88 -8.77 14.24
N ILE A 3 2.47 -9.05 13.07
CA ILE A 3 1.87 -9.96 12.06
C ILE A 3 1.68 -11.37 12.64
N ALA A 4 2.73 -11.95 13.22
CA ALA A 4 2.64 -13.28 13.84
C ALA A 4 1.54 -13.37 14.91
N ARG A 5 1.34 -12.29 15.69
CA ARG A 5 0.26 -12.23 16.67
C ARG A 5 -1.11 -12.14 16.02
N ALA A 6 -1.26 -11.35 14.96
CA ALA A 6 -2.52 -11.23 14.22
C ALA A 6 -2.90 -12.55 13.53
N LEU A 7 -1.93 -13.24 12.93
CA LEU A 7 -2.12 -14.56 12.33
C LEU A 7 -2.48 -15.63 13.36
N ALA A 8 -1.82 -15.62 14.52
CA ALA A 8 -2.17 -16.52 15.63
C ALA A 8 -3.58 -16.26 16.20
N SER A 9 -4.18 -15.11 15.88
CA SER A 9 -5.53 -14.73 16.29
C SER A 9 -6.58 -15.02 15.22
N GLU A 10 -6.22 -15.74 14.14
CA GLU A 10 -7.12 -16.09 13.01
C GLU A 10 -7.81 -14.85 12.41
N ALA A 11 -7.08 -13.76 12.24
CA ALA A 11 -7.65 -12.51 11.74
C ALA A 11 -8.06 -12.61 10.25
N ASP A 12 -9.31 -12.23 9.95
CA ASP A 12 -9.81 -12.11 8.58
C ASP A 12 -9.37 -10.82 7.87
N LEU A 13 -8.89 -9.83 8.63
CA LEU A 13 -8.47 -8.50 8.15
C LEU A 13 -7.22 -8.01 8.88
N LEU A 14 -6.25 -7.51 8.11
CA LEU A 14 -5.06 -6.82 8.58
C LEU A 14 -5.09 -5.36 8.11
N ALA A 15 -5.11 -4.41 9.04
CA ALA A 15 -4.91 -2.99 8.76
C ALA A 15 -3.51 -2.58 9.24
N LEU A 16 -2.68 -2.09 8.33
CA LEU A 16 -1.28 -1.78 8.56
C LEU A 16 -1.02 -0.32 8.20
N ASP A 17 -0.46 0.43 9.16
CA ASP A 17 -0.12 1.84 9.01
C ASP A 17 1.40 1.99 8.88
N GLU A 18 1.87 2.35 7.68
CA GLU A 18 3.28 2.45 7.29
C GLU A 18 4.16 1.31 7.85
N PRO A 19 3.81 0.03 7.59
CA PRO A 19 4.44 -1.09 8.28
C PRO A 19 5.92 -1.30 7.93
N THR A 20 6.40 -0.65 6.87
CA THR A 20 7.79 -0.72 6.42
C THR A 20 8.65 0.44 6.89
N ALA A 21 8.09 1.35 7.71
CA ALA A 21 8.84 2.44 8.31
C ALA A 21 10.02 1.93 9.15
N GLY A 22 11.24 2.32 8.77
CA GLY A 22 12.47 1.93 9.46
C GLY A 22 12.99 0.52 9.14
N VAL A 23 12.42 -0.15 8.14
CA VAL A 23 12.92 -1.42 7.58
C VAL A 23 13.88 -1.10 6.41
N ASP A 24 14.97 -1.85 6.29
CA ASP A 24 15.89 -1.71 5.16
C ASP A 24 15.25 -2.15 3.83
N ALA A 25 15.76 -1.64 2.71
CA ALA A 25 15.17 -1.85 1.39
C ALA A 25 15.09 -3.33 0.99
N GLU A 26 16.07 -4.15 1.37
CA GLU A 26 16.10 -5.58 1.03
C GLU A 26 15.03 -6.35 1.82
N SER A 27 14.87 -6.04 3.11
CA SER A 27 13.83 -6.63 3.96
C SER A 27 12.41 -6.16 3.61
N ARG A 28 12.28 -4.98 2.98
CA ARG A 28 10.98 -4.40 2.58
C ARG A 28 10.25 -5.26 1.54
N ASP A 29 10.97 -5.77 0.55
CA ASP A 29 10.37 -6.62 -0.48
C ASP A 29 9.92 -7.97 0.07
N ALA A 30 10.73 -8.59 0.93
CA ALA A 30 10.36 -9.82 1.61
C ALA A 30 9.11 -9.63 2.49
N PHE A 31 8.99 -8.46 3.13
CA PHE A 31 7.80 -8.11 3.91
C PHE A 31 6.55 -8.00 3.04
N TYR A 32 6.63 -7.33 1.90
CA TYR A 32 5.49 -7.22 1.00
C TYR A 32 5.10 -8.55 0.35
N GLN A 33 6.07 -9.40 -0.01
CA GLN A 33 5.81 -10.77 -0.48
C GLN A 33 5.07 -11.60 0.58
N LEU A 34 5.42 -11.42 1.86
CA LEU A 34 4.68 -12.05 2.95
C LEU A 34 3.22 -11.57 2.96
N LEU A 35 2.98 -10.25 2.89
CA LEU A 35 1.61 -9.72 2.85
C LEU A 35 0.82 -10.25 1.65
N GLU A 36 1.42 -10.34 0.48
CA GLU A 36 0.81 -10.91 -0.71
C GLU A 36 0.38 -12.36 -0.48
N SER A 37 1.26 -13.21 0.08
CA SER A 37 0.91 -14.61 0.39
C SER A 37 -0.24 -14.73 1.42
N LEU A 38 -0.32 -13.79 2.36
CA LEU A 38 -1.42 -13.74 3.33
C LEU A 38 -2.73 -13.33 2.65
N ASN A 39 -2.68 -12.38 1.72
CA ASN A 39 -3.84 -12.01 0.93
C ASN A 39 -4.36 -13.16 0.07
N GLU A 40 -3.45 -13.89 -0.59
CA GLU A 40 -3.78 -15.10 -1.36
C GLU A 40 -4.40 -16.21 -0.49
N SER A 41 -4.02 -16.29 0.79
CA SER A 41 -4.62 -17.23 1.75
C SER A 41 -6.03 -16.83 2.23
N GLY A 42 -6.54 -15.68 1.79
CA GLY A 42 -7.91 -15.20 2.07
C GLY A 42 -8.01 -14.08 3.10
N ILE A 43 -6.88 -13.56 3.62
CA ILE A 43 -6.89 -12.46 4.58
C ILE A 43 -7.02 -11.14 3.83
N ALA A 44 -8.01 -10.31 4.18
CA ALA A 44 -8.11 -8.96 3.63
C ALA A 44 -6.97 -8.09 4.19
N ILE A 45 -6.33 -7.28 3.36
CA ILE A 45 -5.25 -6.38 3.79
C ILE A 45 -5.59 -4.94 3.39
N ILE A 46 -5.53 -4.04 4.37
CA ILE A 46 -5.57 -2.60 4.18
C ILE A 46 -4.19 -2.08 4.55
N LEU A 47 -3.52 -1.48 3.57
CA LEU A 47 -2.21 -0.90 3.72
C LEU A 47 -2.31 0.62 3.57
N ILE A 48 -1.78 1.36 4.54
CA ILE A 48 -1.62 2.81 4.47
C ILE A 48 -0.14 3.07 4.19
N GLU A 49 0.14 3.70 3.05
CA GLU A 49 1.49 4.01 2.58
C GLU A 49 1.51 5.38 1.89
N HIS A 50 2.65 6.04 1.97
CA HIS A 50 2.93 7.27 1.23
C HIS A 50 3.86 7.04 0.04
N ASP A 51 4.48 5.86 -0.07
CA ASP A 51 5.29 5.44 -1.23
C ASP A 51 4.35 4.98 -2.36
N ILE A 52 4.11 5.88 -3.32
CA ILE A 52 3.20 5.64 -4.45
C ILE A 52 3.65 4.42 -5.27
N GLY A 53 4.95 4.21 -5.45
CA GLY A 53 5.47 3.10 -6.26
C GLY A 53 5.09 1.75 -5.68
N VAL A 54 5.24 1.60 -4.36
CA VAL A 54 4.83 0.39 -3.64
C VAL A 54 3.33 0.13 -3.80
N VAL A 55 2.51 1.17 -3.66
CA VAL A 55 1.06 1.05 -3.74
C VAL A 55 0.62 0.66 -5.16
N THR A 56 1.19 1.29 -6.19
CA THR A 56 0.84 0.98 -7.59
C THR A 56 1.34 -0.39 -8.03
N ASP A 57 2.41 -0.92 -7.45
CA ASP A 57 2.95 -2.22 -7.86
C ASP A 57 2.20 -3.40 -7.24
N ARG A 58 1.62 -3.22 -6.06
CA ARG A 58 1.15 -4.35 -5.22
C ARG A 58 -0.31 -4.26 -4.77
N ALA A 59 -0.93 -3.09 -4.83
CA ALA A 59 -2.33 -2.95 -4.43
C ALA A 59 -3.28 -3.43 -5.55
N SER A 60 -4.37 -4.09 -5.15
CA SER A 60 -5.47 -4.43 -6.08
C SER A 60 -6.44 -3.26 -6.24
N ARG A 61 -6.56 -2.42 -5.21
CA ARG A 61 -7.43 -1.25 -5.15
C ARG A 61 -6.74 -0.14 -4.38
N ILE A 62 -6.93 1.09 -4.82
CA ILE A 62 -6.29 2.28 -4.25
C ILE A 62 -7.36 3.27 -3.83
N ALA A 63 -7.24 3.79 -2.62
CA ALA A 63 -7.99 4.94 -2.13
C ALA A 63 -7.02 6.11 -1.91
N CYS A 64 -7.14 7.17 -2.71
CA CYS A 64 -6.33 8.37 -2.58
C CYS A 64 -7.06 9.39 -1.69
N ILE A 65 -6.45 9.75 -0.57
CA ILE A 65 -7.08 10.59 0.45
C ILE A 65 -6.16 11.76 0.80
N ASN A 66 -6.73 12.98 0.83
CA ASN A 66 -6.13 14.13 1.50
C ASN A 66 -7.24 15.04 2.05
N THR A 67 -7.67 14.85 3.30
CA THR A 67 -8.88 15.48 3.90
C THR A 67 -10.21 15.12 3.23
N GLU A 68 -10.18 14.76 1.95
CA GLU A 68 -11.27 14.24 1.13
C GLU A 68 -10.78 13.01 0.35
N LEU A 69 -11.71 12.25 -0.22
CA LEU A 69 -11.40 11.09 -1.08
C LEU A 69 -11.34 11.55 -2.54
N TYR A 70 -10.14 11.55 -3.13
CA TYR A 70 -9.90 11.97 -4.51
C TYR A 70 -10.05 10.83 -5.51
N HIS A 71 -9.79 9.60 -5.08
CA HIS A 71 -9.93 8.43 -5.93
C HIS A 71 -10.25 7.19 -5.09
N HIS A 72 -11.05 6.30 -5.66
CA HIS A 72 -11.22 4.95 -5.14
C HIS A 72 -11.57 3.99 -6.28
N GLY A 73 -10.63 3.11 -6.62
CA GLY A 73 -10.75 2.25 -7.78
C GLY A 73 -9.67 1.17 -7.80
N ASP A 74 -9.60 0.44 -8.90
CA ASP A 74 -8.46 -0.41 -9.20
C ASP A 74 -7.22 0.45 -9.56
N THR A 75 -6.06 -0.19 -9.50
CA THR A 75 -4.77 0.46 -9.70
C THR A 75 -4.61 1.09 -11.09
N GLU A 76 -5.18 0.48 -12.13
CA GLU A 76 -5.14 1.03 -13.49
C GLU A 76 -5.90 2.38 -13.53
N SER A 77 -7.12 2.39 -13.01
CA SER A 77 -7.93 3.61 -12.92
C SER A 77 -7.30 4.71 -12.06
N PHE A 78 -6.48 4.35 -11.07
CA PHE A 78 -5.75 5.31 -10.24
C PHE A 78 -4.60 5.96 -11.01
N VAL A 79 -3.79 5.15 -11.70
CA VAL A 79 -2.62 5.62 -12.48
C VAL A 79 -3.05 6.55 -13.62
N GLU A 80 -4.20 6.30 -14.24
CA GLU A 80 -4.76 7.16 -15.29
C GLU A 80 -5.45 8.43 -14.76
N SER A 81 -5.65 8.55 -13.44
CA SER A 81 -6.35 9.67 -12.82
C SER A 81 -5.44 10.84 -12.45
N ASP A 82 -6.03 12.03 -12.34
CA ASP A 82 -5.35 13.21 -11.79
C ASP A 82 -5.35 13.26 -10.25
N ALA A 83 -5.74 12.17 -9.57
CA ALA A 83 -6.03 12.16 -8.13
C ALA A 83 -4.85 12.59 -7.26
N LEU A 84 -3.62 12.18 -7.60
CA LEU A 84 -2.41 12.61 -6.89
C LEU A 84 -2.15 14.11 -7.04
N THR A 85 -2.36 14.63 -8.24
CA THR A 85 -2.20 16.06 -8.55
C THR A 85 -3.25 16.88 -7.81
N GLU A 86 -4.50 16.42 -7.79
CA GLU A 86 -5.60 17.08 -7.07
C GLU A 86 -5.41 17.02 -5.55
N ALA A 87 -4.92 15.89 -5.03
CA ALA A 87 -4.70 15.70 -3.60
C ALA A 87 -3.49 16.48 -3.09
N TYR A 88 -2.33 16.39 -3.74
CA TYR A 88 -1.06 16.89 -3.21
C TYR A 88 -0.44 18.05 -4.00
N GLY A 89 -1.05 18.44 -5.12
CA GLY A 89 -0.52 19.47 -6.03
C GLY A 89 0.60 18.96 -6.93
N ALA A 90 0.95 19.74 -7.96
CA ALA A 90 1.95 19.40 -8.99
C ALA A 90 3.41 19.27 -8.50
N THR A 91 3.64 19.22 -7.19
CA THR A 91 4.98 19.07 -6.58
C THR A 91 5.28 17.65 -6.10
N GLY A 92 4.34 16.72 -6.24
CA GLY A 92 4.60 15.29 -6.06
C GLY A 92 5.35 14.74 -7.26
N GLN A 93 6.67 14.91 -7.32
CA GLN A 93 7.48 14.08 -8.22
C GLN A 93 7.26 12.62 -7.81
N VAL A 94 6.67 11.83 -8.69
CA VAL A 94 6.75 10.36 -8.63
C VAL A 94 8.23 10.02 -8.74
N VAL A 95 8.87 9.78 -7.60
CA VAL A 95 10.26 9.35 -7.56
C VAL A 95 10.27 7.88 -7.94
N HIS A 96 10.37 7.60 -9.24
CA HIS A 96 10.69 6.26 -9.73
C HIS A 96 12.09 5.87 -9.21
N HIS A 97 12.14 5.08 -8.15
CA HIS A 97 13.35 4.37 -7.76
C HIS A 97 13.58 3.23 -8.77
N HIS A 98 14.41 3.48 -9.78
CA HIS A 98 15.03 2.40 -10.55
C HIS A 98 16.09 1.73 -9.68
N HIS A 99 15.89 0.44 -9.42
CA HIS A 99 16.88 -0.44 -8.81
C HIS A 99 17.85 -0.99 -9.86
#